data_AF-A0A2M8Q9F9-F1
#
_entry.id   AF-A0A2M8Q9F9-F1
#
_cell.length_a   1.000
_cell.length_b   1.000
_cell.length_c   1.000
_cell.angle_alpha   90.00
_cell.angle_beta   90.00
_cell.angle_gamma   90.00
#
_symmetry.space_group_name_H-M   'P 1'
#
loop_
_entity.id
_entity.type
_entity.pdbx_description
1 polymer ?
#
loop_
_entity_poly.entity_id
_entity_poly.type
_entity_poly.pdbx_seq_one_letter_code
_entity_poly.pdbx_strand_id
1 'polypeptide(L)'
;MTAEPISWLWDGWLARGKLHLLAGKPGTGKTTLALALAAVVSRGGTWPDGSRCVQAANVLIWSAEDDASSTIVPRLMAAGADLRRVHFIADVRGADGEPRPFDPAFDVPLLAWPAASRPCARRC
;
A
#
# COMPACT_ATOMS: atom_id res chain seq x y z
N MET A 1 11.03 29.24 -12.68
CA MET A 1 10.62 27.85 -12.35
C MET A 1 11.02 26.98 -13.53
N THR A 2 11.85 25.96 -13.32
CA THR A 2 12.22 24.98 -14.34
C THR A 2 11.42 23.70 -14.11
N ALA A 3 10.97 23.06 -15.19
CA ALA A 3 10.26 21.79 -15.08
C ALA A 3 11.22 20.70 -14.58
N GLU A 4 10.79 19.92 -13.61
CA GLU A 4 11.51 18.74 -13.14
C GLU A 4 10.91 17.47 -13.77
N PRO A 5 11.74 16.46 -14.09
CA PRO A 5 11.26 15.20 -14.64
C PRO A 5 10.41 14.45 -13.61
N ILE A 6 9.34 13.79 -14.09
CA ILE A 6 8.51 12.94 -13.24
C ILE A 6 9.29 11.68 -12.89
N SER A 7 9.40 11.40 -11.59
CA SER A 7 9.94 10.12 -11.12
C SER A 7 8.82 9.06 -11.16
N TRP A 8 9.00 7.99 -11.94
CA TRP A 8 7.99 6.96 -12.13
C TRP A 8 8.26 5.70 -11.29
N LEU A 9 7.20 5.09 -10.78
CA LEU A 9 7.20 3.73 -10.25
C LEU A 9 6.86 2.73 -11.36
N TRP A 10 5.88 3.08 -12.17
CA TRP A 10 5.52 2.44 -13.43
C TRP A 10 5.40 3.55 -14.47
N ASP A 11 6.26 3.52 -15.49
CA ASP A 11 6.40 4.61 -16.45
C ASP A 11 5.09 4.91 -17.18
N GLY A 12 4.69 6.18 -17.22
CA GLY A 12 3.41 6.62 -17.80
C GLY A 12 2.15 6.31 -16.98
N TRP A 13 2.21 5.48 -15.94
CA TRP A 13 1.04 5.04 -15.18
C TRP A 13 1.06 5.46 -13.70
N LEU A 14 2.16 5.22 -12.98
CA LEU A 14 2.27 5.47 -11.54
C LEU A 14 3.44 6.39 -11.23
N ALA A 15 3.18 7.70 -11.18
CA ALA A 15 4.15 8.70 -10.74
C ALA A 15 4.40 8.62 -9.22
N ARG A 16 5.66 8.65 -8.80
CA ARG A 16 6.08 8.65 -7.39
C ARG A 16 5.75 9.98 -6.73
N GLY A 17 5.34 9.92 -5.46
CA GLY A 17 5.02 11.11 -4.66
C GLY A 17 3.77 11.86 -5.13
N LYS A 18 2.93 11.23 -5.96
CA LYS A 18 1.66 11.76 -6.45
C LYS A 18 0.50 10.91 -5.95
N LEU A 19 -0.66 11.53 -5.74
CA LEU A 19 -1.89 10.83 -5.39
C LEU A 19 -2.52 10.24 -6.66
N HIS A 20 -2.86 8.95 -6.61
CA HIS A 20 -3.55 8.24 -7.67
C HIS A 20 -4.92 7.78 -7.17
N LEU A 21 -5.98 8.03 -7.94
CA LEU A 21 -7.35 7.64 -7.59
C LEU A 21 -7.87 6.60 -8.58
N LEU A 22 -8.21 5.41 -8.08
CA LEU A 22 -8.94 4.40 -8.83
C LEU A 22 -10.44 4.58 -8.56
N ALA A 23 -11.20 5.07 -9.55
CA ALA A 23 -12.64 5.33 -9.43
C ALA A 23 -13.44 4.48 -10.43
N GLY A 24 -14.68 4.14 -10.07
CA GLY A 24 -15.53 3.25 -10.84
C GLY A 24 -16.67 2.65 -10.01
N LYS A 25 -17.68 2.08 -10.66
CA LYS A 25 -18.85 1.47 -9.99
C LYS A 25 -18.45 0.34 -9.02
N PRO A 26 -19.28 0.00 -8.03
CA PRO A 26 -19.09 -1.23 -7.24
C PRO A 26 -18.92 -2.45 -8.16
N GLY A 27 -18.04 -3.37 -7.79
CA GLY A 27 -17.80 -4.59 -8.57
C GLY A 27 -16.89 -4.46 -9.81
N THR A 28 -16.39 -3.26 -10.16
CA THR A 28 -15.51 -3.09 -11.34
C THR A 28 -14.04 -3.47 -11.12
N GLY A 29 -13.71 -4.15 -10.01
CA GLY A 29 -12.36 -4.66 -9.76
C GLY A 29 -11.32 -3.63 -9.30
N LYS A 30 -11.71 -2.46 -8.80
CA LYS A 30 -10.77 -1.42 -8.30
C LYS A 30 -9.81 -1.97 -7.24
N THR A 31 -10.35 -2.61 -6.21
CA THR A 31 -9.56 -3.25 -5.14
C THR A 31 -8.67 -4.35 -5.70
N THR A 32 -9.21 -5.17 -6.62
CA THR A 32 -8.42 -6.22 -7.29
C THR A 32 -7.23 -5.64 -8.04
N LEU A 33 -7.42 -4.55 -8.80
CA LEU A 33 -6.35 -3.87 -9.50
C LEU A 33 -5.32 -3.28 -8.52
N ALA A 34 -5.78 -2.60 -7.46
CA ALA A 34 -4.90 -2.06 -6.42
C ALA A 34 -4.01 -3.14 -5.79
N LEU A 35 -4.59 -4.30 -5.45
CA LEU A 35 -3.86 -5.43 -4.87
C LEU A 35 -2.90 -6.10 -5.86
N ALA A 36 -3.26 -6.15 -7.15
CA ALA A 36 -2.36 -6.64 -8.20
C ALA A 36 -1.13 -5.73 -8.35
N LEU A 37 -1.33 -4.41 -8.34
CA LEU A 37 -0.23 -3.43 -8.34
C LEU A 37 0.64 -3.57 -7.08
N ALA A 38 0.03 -3.72 -5.91
CA ALA A 38 0.73 -4.00 -4.65
C ALA A 38 1.57 -5.29 -4.72
N ALA A 39 1.06 -6.35 -5.36
CA ALA A 39 1.80 -7.60 -5.54
C ALA A 39 3.02 -7.44 -6.45
N VAL A 40 2.94 -6.61 -7.50
CA VAL A 40 4.08 -6.28 -8.36
C VAL A 40 5.11 -5.47 -7.59
N VAL A 41 4.69 -4.44 -6.84
CA VAL A 41 5.58 -3.59 -6.04
C VAL A 41 6.29 -4.37 -4.93
N SER A 42 5.54 -5.19 -4.18
CA SER A 42 6.10 -5.96 -3.05
C SER A 42 7.20 -6.93 -3.49
N ARG A 43 7.15 -7.45 -4.71
CA ARG A 43 8.13 -8.43 -5.22
C ARG A 43 9.18 -7.91 -6.17
N GLY A 44 9.03 -6.69 -6.69
CA GLY A 44 9.81 -6.26 -7.86
C GLY A 44 9.43 -7.09 -9.10
N GLY A 45 8.13 -7.23 -9.34
CA GLY A 45 7.57 -8.08 -10.41
C GLY A 45 7.59 -7.44 -11.80
N THR A 46 6.76 -8.01 -12.68
CA THR A 46 6.52 -7.49 -14.03
C THR A 46 5.19 -6.75 -14.06
N TRP A 47 5.18 -5.55 -14.63
CA TRP A 47 3.98 -4.75 -14.88
C TRP A 47 3.15 -5.34 -16.02
N PRO A 48 1.85 -4.97 -16.14
CA PRO A 48 0.98 -5.45 -17.22
C PRO A 48 1.50 -5.20 -18.64
N ASP A 49 2.31 -4.16 -18.84
CA ASP A 49 2.93 -3.82 -20.14
C ASP A 49 4.22 -4.61 -20.43
N GLY A 50 4.63 -5.51 -19.52
CA GLY A 50 5.85 -6.30 -19.63
C GLY A 50 7.11 -5.62 -19.04
N SER A 51 7.04 -4.34 -18.66
CA SER A 51 8.15 -3.66 -18.00
C SER A 51 8.37 -4.20 -16.57
N ARG A 52 9.56 -4.00 -16.00
CA ARG A 52 9.90 -4.50 -14.66
C ARG A 52 9.77 -3.41 -13.60
N CYS A 53 9.23 -3.77 -12.44
CA CYS A 53 9.38 -2.96 -11.24
C CYS A 53 10.82 -3.10 -10.74
N VAL A 54 11.64 -2.06 -10.95
CA VAL A 54 13.10 -2.08 -10.78
C VAL A 54 13.53 -2.49 -9.37
N GLN A 55 12.72 -2.19 -8.34
CA GLN A 55 13.05 -2.52 -6.96
C GLN A 55 11.81 -2.92 -6.17
N ALA A 56 11.88 -4.08 -5.51
CA ALA A 56 10.88 -4.51 -4.53
C ALA A 56 10.80 -3.50 -3.36
N ALA A 57 9.58 -3.12 -2.98
CA ALA A 57 9.34 -2.12 -1.94
C ALA A 57 8.26 -2.56 -0.96
N ASN A 58 8.24 -1.93 0.21
CA ASN A 58 7.17 -2.16 1.18
C ASN A 58 5.88 -1.51 0.69
N VAL A 59 4.76 -2.21 0.87
CA VAL A 59 3.40 -1.73 0.59
C VAL A 59 2.66 -1.63 1.91
N LEU A 60 2.09 -0.45 2.15
CA LEU A 60 1.23 -0.21 3.30
C LEU A 60 -0.22 -0.13 2.82
N ILE A 61 -1.10 -0.91 3.43
CA ILE A 61 -2.53 -0.97 3.08
C ILE A 61 -3.33 -0.50 4.28
N TRP A 62 -4.24 0.42 4.03
CA TRP A 62 -5.31 0.77 4.95
C TRP A 62 -6.63 0.44 4.28
N SER A 63 -7.53 -0.19 5.04
CA SER A 63 -8.86 -0.57 4.58
C SER A 63 -9.85 -0.31 5.70
N ALA A 64 -10.88 0.50 5.42
CA ALA A 64 -12.00 0.72 6.32
C ALA A 64 -13.17 -0.26 6.05
N GLU A 65 -13.18 -0.92 4.88
CA GLU A 65 -14.30 -1.73 4.41
C GLU A 65 -14.05 -3.24 4.53
N ASP A 66 -12.89 -3.70 4.07
CA ASP A 66 -12.51 -5.10 4.00
C ASP A 66 -11.60 -5.49 5.17
N ASP A 67 -11.87 -6.63 5.80
CA ASP A 67 -10.97 -7.25 6.78
C ASP A 67 -9.65 -7.72 6.14
N ALA A 68 -8.55 -7.40 6.80
CA ALA A 68 -7.22 -7.72 6.31
C ALA A 68 -7.00 -9.23 6.17
N SER A 69 -7.37 -10.00 7.20
CA SER A 69 -7.06 -11.43 7.31
C SER A 69 -7.94 -12.31 6.42
N SER A 70 -9.24 -12.02 6.33
CA SER A 70 -10.19 -12.85 5.60
C SER A 70 -10.34 -12.47 4.14
N THR A 71 -10.04 -11.22 3.78
CA THR A 71 -10.35 -10.71 2.44
C THR A 71 -9.11 -10.24 1.69
N ILE A 72 -8.31 -9.35 2.28
CA ILE A 72 -7.20 -8.71 1.56
C ILE A 72 -6.00 -9.66 1.42
N VAL A 73 -5.60 -10.32 2.50
CA VAL A 73 -4.46 -11.26 2.51
C VAL A 73 -4.66 -12.41 1.52
N PRO A 74 -5.80 -13.12 1.46
CA PRO A 74 -6.02 -14.16 0.47
C PRO A 74 -5.92 -13.65 -0.97
N ARG A 75 -6.42 -12.44 -1.25
CA ARG A 75 -6.33 -11.82 -2.59
C ARG A 75 -4.88 -11.46 -2.95
N LEU A 76 -4.10 -10.95 -1.99
CA LEU A 76 -2.66 -10.70 -2.17
C LEU A 76 -1.88 -11.99 -2.42
N MET A 77 -2.19 -13.07 -1.69
CA MET A 77 -1.60 -14.38 -1.92
C MET A 77 -1.90 -14.89 -3.32
N ALA A 78 -3.16 -14.78 -3.78
CA ALA A 78 -3.56 -15.17 -5.13
C ALA A 78 -2.88 -14.32 -6.21
N ALA A 79 -2.66 -13.02 -5.95
CA ALA A 79 -1.88 -12.13 -6.81
C ALA A 79 -0.36 -12.39 -6.72
N GLY A 80 0.06 -13.27 -5.82
CA GLY A 80 1.44 -13.69 -5.61
C GLY A 80 2.29 -12.70 -4.82
N ALA A 81 1.73 -11.74 -4.09
CA ALA A 81 2.50 -10.73 -3.34
C ALA A 81 3.54 -11.33 -2.37
N ASP A 82 4.66 -10.63 -2.13
CA ASP A 82 5.55 -10.95 -1.01
C ASP A 82 4.99 -10.34 0.26
N LEU A 83 4.23 -11.15 1.01
CA LEU A 83 3.55 -10.73 2.23
C LEU A 83 4.50 -10.20 3.32
N ARG A 84 5.81 -10.52 3.27
CA ARG A 84 6.80 -9.97 4.22
C ARG A 84 7.02 -8.47 4.04
N ARG A 85 6.62 -7.93 2.89
CA ARG A 85 6.71 -6.51 2.51
C ARG A 85 5.34 -5.85 2.46
N VAL A 86 4.27 -6.56 2.82
CA VAL A 86 2.93 -5.96 2.93
C VAL A 86 2.62 -5.73 4.41
N HIS A 87 2.24 -4.50 4.72
CA HIS A 87 1.90 -4.06 6.06
C HIS A 87 0.49 -3.49 6.06
N PHE A 88 -0.23 -3.68 7.17
CA PHE A 88 -1.58 -3.16 7.34
C PHE A 88 -1.59 -2.07 8.40
N ILE A 89 -2.27 -0.97 8.12
CA ILE A 89 -2.56 0.06 9.10
C ILE A 89 -3.71 -0.44 9.97
N ALA A 90 -3.47 -0.52 11.27
CA ALA A 90 -4.46 -0.83 12.29
C ALA A 90 -4.81 0.44 13.08
N ASP A 91 -4.91 0.34 14.40
CA ASP A 91 -5.25 1.47 15.26
C ASP A 91 -4.07 2.41 15.53
N VAL A 92 -4.40 3.66 15.80
CA VAL A 92 -3.48 4.67 16.32
C VAL A 92 -3.63 4.70 17.84
N ARG A 93 -2.51 4.74 18.57
CA ARG A 93 -2.52 4.92 20.02
C ARG A 93 -2.41 6.40 20.35
N GLY A 94 -3.40 6.91 21.08
CA GLY A 94 -3.40 8.28 21.59
C GLY A 94 -2.33 8.53 22.64
N ALA A 95 -2.19 9.80 23.06
CA ALA A 95 -1.27 10.19 24.14
C ALA A 95 -1.67 9.58 25.51
N ASP A 96 -2.94 9.22 25.66
CA ASP A 96 -3.52 8.47 26.77
C ASP A 96 -3.23 6.96 26.70
N GLY A 97 -2.68 6.47 25.59
CA GLY A 97 -2.37 5.06 25.35
C GLY A 97 -3.56 4.24 24.81
N GLU A 98 -4.74 4.85 24.72
CA GLU A 98 -5.96 4.19 24.23
C GLU A 98 -5.91 4.04 22.71
N PRO A 99 -6.33 2.86 22.18
CA PRO A 99 -6.42 2.66 20.75
C PRO A 99 -7.64 3.37 20.18
N ARG A 100 -7.46 4.03 19.03
CA ARG A 100 -8.55 4.52 18.20
C ARG A 100 -8.34 4.15 16.74
N PRO A 101 -9.40 4.10 15.92
CA PRO A 101 -9.27 3.88 14.49
C PRO A 101 -8.34 4.93 13.85
N PHE A 102 -7.56 4.49 12.87
CA PHE A 102 -6.76 5.39 12.02
C PHE A 102 -7.66 6.26 11.16
N ASP A 103 -7.44 7.57 11.22
CA ASP A 103 -8.12 8.55 10.38
C ASP A 103 -7.11 9.10 9.35
N PRO A 104 -7.24 8.76 8.06
CA PRO A 104 -6.30 9.22 7.03
C PRO A 104 -6.25 10.75 6.89
N ALA A 105 -7.28 11.48 7.33
CA ALA A 105 -7.29 12.94 7.26
C ALA A 105 -6.29 13.58 8.25
N PHE A 106 -5.98 12.89 9.36
CA PHE A 106 -5.12 13.43 10.42
C PHE A 106 -3.86 12.60 10.67
N ASP A 107 -3.87 11.30 10.38
CA ASP A 107 -2.85 10.35 10.83
C ASP A 107 -1.83 9.97 9.76
N VAL A 108 -2.06 10.30 8.48
CA VAL A 108 -1.08 10.06 7.40
C VAL A 108 0.32 10.64 7.72
N PRO A 109 0.47 11.84 8.32
CA PRO A 109 1.78 12.34 8.73
C PRO A 109 2.53 11.43 9.72
N LEU A 110 1.82 10.63 10.53
CA LEU A 110 2.44 9.68 11.46
C LEU A 110 3.18 8.54 10.74
N LEU A 111 2.82 8.28 9.47
CA LEU A 111 3.46 7.27 8.63
C LEU A 111 4.81 7.71 8.07
N ALA A 112 5.11 9.02 8.11
CA ALA A 112 6.35 9.58 7.56
C ALA A 112 7.56 9.46 8.51
N TRP A 113 7.37 8.99 9.75
CA TRP A 113 8.47 8.72 10.69
C TRP A 113 9.29 7.50 10.21
N PRO A 114 10.62 7.43 10.40
CA PRO A 114 11.43 6.36 9.81
C PRO A 114 10.90 4.99 10.22
N ALA A 115 10.27 4.29 9.27
CA ALA A 115 9.79 2.92 9.40
C ALA A 115 10.93 1.89 9.61
N ALA A 116 12.16 2.35 9.84
CA ALA A 116 13.38 1.56 9.99
C ALA A 116 13.65 1.08 11.42
N SER A 117 12.91 1.51 12.46
CA SER A 117 13.29 1.26 13.85
C SER A 117 12.25 0.57 14.74
N ARG A 118 11.24 -0.12 14.19
CA ARG A 118 10.40 -1.01 15.00
C ARG A 118 10.47 -2.47 14.54
N PRO A 119 10.96 -3.40 15.37
CA PRO A 119 10.75 -4.81 15.11
C PRO A 119 9.25 -5.10 15.13
N CYS A 120 8.81 -5.88 14.14
CA CYS A 120 7.52 -6.54 14.05
C CYS A 120 6.98 -6.90 15.45
N ALA A 121 5.95 -6.18 15.90
CA ALA A 121 5.19 -6.56 17.08
C ALA A 121 4.34 -7.78 16.68
N ARG A 122 4.85 -8.94 17.08
CA ARG A 122 4.24 -10.26 16.93
C ARG A 122 2.85 -10.33 17.58
N ARG A 123 2.03 -11.21 16.98
CA ARG A 123 0.99 -12.06 17.59
C ARG A 123 -0.27 -11.37 18.11
N CYS A 124 -1.38 -11.62 17.40
CA CYS A 124 -2.43 -12.52 17.90
C CYS A 124 -2.62 -13.64 16.87
#